data_AF-A0A523Z5B0-F1
#
_entry.id   AF-A0A523Z5B0-F1
#
_cell.length_a   1.000
_cell.length_b   1.000
_cell.length_c   1.000
_cell.angle_alpha   90.00
_cell.angle_beta   90.00
_cell.angle_gamma   90.00
#
_symmetry.space_group_name_H-M   'P 1'
#
loop_
_entity.id
_entity.type
_entity.pdbx_description
1 polymer ?
#
loop_
_entity_poly.entity_id
_entity_poly.type
_entity_poly.pdbx_seq_one_letter_code
_entity_poly.pdbx_strand_id
1 'polypeptide(L)'
;ALLWLVLRSQSITLSVLAAFHDTLPADTRIASWAQGLAFPGQTLADAVRSITSTQLMLAGGGALALLLWLRGFRREAVILAAGLIILPLLQLGIKEMVDRPRPTEATEGIVELRSSFNSPSFPSGHVMSSTYFYGFLAYLAVALPLATPGRAALAVVSWAVLIFTGPANVWLGAHWPSDVLGGYAWGTVLLLPVILACQRFGRHL
;
A
#
# COMPACT_ATOMS: atom_id res chain seq x y z
N ALA A 1 -5.49 9.23 -18.55
CA ALA A 1 -4.11 9.71 -18.79
C ALA A 1 -3.71 10.80 -17.81
N LEU A 2 -4.42 11.94 -17.75
CA LEU A 2 -4.07 13.07 -16.88
C LEU A 2 -3.96 12.72 -15.38
N LEU A 3 -4.97 12.03 -14.82
CA LEU A 3 -4.95 11.64 -13.40
C LEU A 3 -3.72 10.81 -13.02
N TRP A 4 -3.37 9.81 -13.84
CA TRP A 4 -2.20 8.98 -13.60
C TRP A 4 -0.90 9.78 -13.66
N LEU A 5 -0.79 10.72 -14.61
CA LEU A 5 0.38 11.61 -14.70
C LEU A 5 0.50 12.50 -13.47
N VAL A 6 -0.61 13.06 -12.99
CA VAL A 6 -0.63 13.87 -11.77
C VAL A 6 -0.20 13.05 -10.55
N LEU A 7 -0.79 11.86 -10.35
CA LEU A 7 -0.43 10.96 -9.24
C LEU A 7 1.04 10.56 -9.28
N ARG A 8 1.54 10.22 -10.48
CA ARG A 8 2.95 9.86 -10.67
C ARG A 8 3.86 11.05 -10.35
N SER A 9 3.55 12.24 -10.88
CA SER A 9 4.35 13.44 -10.60
C SER A 9 4.37 13.76 -9.10
N GLN A 10 3.23 13.69 -8.41
CA GLN A 10 3.16 13.88 -6.95
C GLN A 10 3.96 12.82 -6.19
N SER A 11 3.91 11.56 -6.62
CA SER A 11 4.69 10.46 -6.02
C SER A 11 6.19 10.69 -6.19
N ILE A 12 6.62 11.15 -7.37
CA ILE A 12 8.02 11.52 -7.64
C ILE A 12 8.43 12.70 -6.77
N THR A 13 7.64 13.78 -6.73
CA THR A 13 7.93 14.95 -5.87
C THR A 13 8.09 14.54 -4.41
N LEU A 14 7.19 13.70 -3.89
CA LEU A 14 7.28 13.21 -2.51
C LEU A 14 8.52 12.35 -2.28
N SER A 15 8.91 11.53 -3.27
CA SER A 15 10.13 10.71 -3.21
C SER A 15 11.38 11.58 -3.19
N VAL A 16 11.42 12.64 -4.01
CA VAL A 16 12.52 13.61 -4.02
C VAL A 16 12.63 14.33 -2.68
N LEU A 17 11.51 14.82 -2.13
CA LEU A 17 11.51 15.45 -0.80
C LEU A 17 11.99 14.47 0.27
N ALA A 18 11.54 13.22 0.24
CA ALA A 18 11.96 12.17 1.17
C ALA A 18 13.45 11.80 1.03
N ALA A 19 14.06 11.99 -0.14
CA ALA A 19 15.49 11.70 -0.38
C ALA A 19 16.43 12.78 0.17
N PHE A 20 15.94 14.01 0.34
CA PHE A 20 16.73 15.13 0.86
C PHE A 20 16.44 15.44 2.33
N HIS A 21 15.49 14.75 2.96
CA HIS A 21 15.05 15.02 4.31
C HIS A 21 14.77 13.74 5.10
N ASP A 22 15.46 13.57 6.23
CA ASP A 22 15.22 12.48 7.17
C ASP A 22 13.77 12.51 7.69
N THR A 23 13.25 13.70 7.97
CA THR A 23 11.86 13.97 8.36
C THR A 23 11.27 15.12 7.56
N LEU A 24 10.02 15.00 7.13
CA LEU A 24 9.27 16.14 6.59
C LEU A 24 8.60 16.92 7.74
N PRO A 25 8.32 18.23 7.58
CA PRO A 25 7.91 19.10 8.69
C PRO A 25 6.68 18.64 9.50
N ALA A 26 5.79 17.84 8.90
CA ALA A 26 4.59 17.33 9.57
C ALA A 26 4.75 15.91 10.14
N ASP A 27 5.82 15.20 9.82
CA ASP A 27 5.96 13.77 10.13
C ASP A 27 6.01 13.51 11.64
N THR A 28 6.89 14.20 12.36
CA THR A 28 7.06 14.02 13.81
C THR A 28 5.79 14.41 14.57
N ARG A 29 5.17 15.54 14.21
CA ARG A 29 3.92 16.02 14.83
C ARG A 29 2.75 15.06 14.60
N ILE A 30 2.59 14.53 13.39
CA ILE A 30 1.49 13.60 13.08
C ILE A 30 1.77 12.24 13.72
N ALA A 31 3.03 11.78 13.72
CA ALA A 31 3.41 10.52 14.35
C ALA A 31 3.19 10.56 15.86
N SER A 32 3.65 11.61 16.55
CA SER A 32 3.46 11.77 17.99
C SER A 32 1.98 11.90 18.36
N TRP A 33 1.21 12.68 17.59
CA TRP A 33 -0.24 12.76 17.75
C TRP A 33 -0.90 11.39 17.59
N ALA A 34 -0.54 10.64 16.54
CA ALA A 34 -1.10 9.32 16.28
C ALA A 34 -0.77 8.32 17.40
N GLN A 35 0.47 8.33 17.90
CA GLN A 35 0.90 7.48 19.02
C GLN A 35 0.23 7.84 20.35
N GLY A 36 -0.18 9.11 20.52
CA GLY A 36 -0.99 9.54 21.65
C GLY A 36 -2.44 9.03 21.62
N LEU A 37 -2.91 8.47 20.50
CA LEU A 37 -4.24 7.90 20.39
C LEU A 37 -4.28 6.48 20.98
N ALA A 38 -5.32 6.19 21.78
CA ALA A 38 -5.60 4.85 22.28
C ALA A 38 -5.93 3.84 21.16
N PHE A 39 -6.38 4.33 20.01
CA PHE A 39 -6.73 3.53 18.83
C PHE A 39 -5.79 3.87 17.66
N PRO A 40 -5.30 2.90 16.87
CA PRO A 40 -5.70 1.49 16.84
C PRO A 40 -5.24 0.66 18.04
N GLY A 41 -4.21 1.10 18.75
CA GLY A 41 -3.57 0.31 19.81
C GLY A 41 -2.68 -0.81 19.24
N GLN A 42 -1.76 -1.30 20.06
CA GLN A 42 -0.71 -2.23 19.64
C GLN A 42 -1.26 -3.49 18.97
N THR A 43 -2.24 -4.15 19.61
CA THR A 43 -2.82 -5.42 19.12
C THR A 43 -3.42 -5.28 17.73
N LEU A 44 -4.23 -4.25 17.48
CA LEU A 44 -4.84 -4.05 16.17
C LEU A 44 -3.79 -3.62 15.15
N ALA A 45 -2.86 -2.75 15.52
CA ALA A 45 -1.80 -2.31 14.62
C ALA A 45 -0.91 -3.48 14.16
N ASP A 46 -0.55 -4.39 15.08
CA ASP A 46 0.17 -5.62 14.77
C ASP A 46 -0.64 -6.59 13.91
N ALA A 47 -1.94 -6.77 14.22
CA ALA A 47 -2.82 -7.60 13.42
C ALA A 47 -2.94 -7.07 11.98
N VAL A 48 -3.20 -5.77 11.81
CA VAL A 48 -3.26 -5.12 10.49
C VAL A 48 -1.93 -5.27 9.78
N ARG A 49 -0.80 -5.00 10.44
CA ARG A 49 0.53 -5.12 9.82
C ARG A 49 0.83 -6.57 9.40
N SER A 50 0.47 -7.56 10.21
CA SER A 50 0.74 -8.96 9.88
C SER A 50 0.01 -9.40 8.61
N ILE A 51 -1.29 -9.08 8.50
CA ILE A 51 -2.11 -9.43 7.32
C ILE A 51 -1.79 -8.58 6.09
N THR A 52 -1.09 -7.44 6.26
CA THR A 52 -0.69 -6.53 5.17
C THR A 52 0.78 -6.64 4.78
N SER A 53 1.49 -7.65 5.31
CA SER A 53 2.88 -7.91 4.94
C SER A 53 3.03 -8.12 3.44
N THR A 54 4.09 -7.56 2.86
CA THR A 54 4.32 -7.62 1.41
C THR A 54 4.35 -9.06 0.89
N GLN A 55 4.92 -9.99 1.66
CA GLN A 55 4.94 -11.41 1.32
C GLN A 55 3.53 -12.00 1.20
N LEU A 56 2.64 -11.70 2.15
CA LEU A 56 1.26 -12.16 2.09
C LEU A 56 0.48 -11.51 0.95
N MET A 57 0.72 -10.22 0.66
CA MET A 57 0.10 -9.54 -0.47
C MET A 57 0.54 -10.15 -1.81
N LEU A 58 1.82 -10.50 -1.96
CA LEU A 58 2.33 -11.18 -3.15
C LEU A 58 1.78 -12.60 -3.27
N ALA A 59 1.78 -13.37 -2.18
CA ALA A 59 1.25 -14.73 -2.17
C ALA A 59 -0.27 -14.76 -2.44
N GLY A 60 -1.04 -13.90 -1.77
CA GLY A 60 -2.49 -13.74 -1.97
C GLY A 60 -2.81 -13.22 -3.36
N GLY A 61 -2.03 -12.27 -3.88
CA GLY A 61 -2.11 -11.79 -5.26
C GLY A 61 -1.86 -12.90 -6.27
N GLY A 62 -0.83 -13.73 -6.07
CA GLY A 62 -0.52 -14.86 -6.94
C GLY A 62 -1.62 -15.93 -6.91
N ALA A 63 -2.14 -16.25 -5.73
CA ALA A 63 -3.27 -17.16 -5.56
C ALA A 63 -4.53 -16.63 -6.26
N LEU A 64 -4.81 -15.33 -6.14
CA LEU A 64 -5.92 -14.67 -6.84
C LEU A 64 -5.72 -14.69 -8.37
N ALA A 65 -4.52 -14.39 -8.86
CA ALA A 65 -4.21 -14.45 -10.29
C ALA A 65 -4.42 -15.88 -10.83
N LEU A 66 -3.96 -16.91 -10.10
CA LEU A 66 -4.21 -18.30 -10.44
C LEU A 66 -5.71 -18.63 -10.45
N LEU A 67 -6.46 -18.20 -9.44
CA LEU A 67 -7.90 -18.41 -9.38
C LEU A 67 -8.61 -17.75 -10.57
N LEU A 68 -8.28 -16.50 -10.89
CA LEU A 68 -8.82 -15.79 -12.05
C LEU A 68 -8.52 -16.54 -13.35
N TRP A 69 -7.29 -17.03 -13.50
CA TRP A 69 -6.87 -17.83 -14.66
C TRP A 69 -7.72 -19.10 -14.81
N LEU A 70 -7.88 -19.87 -13.72
CA LEU A 70 -8.66 -21.11 -13.69
C LEU A 70 -10.15 -20.87 -13.94
N ARG A 71 -10.66 -19.70 -13.57
CA ARG A 71 -12.06 -19.29 -13.81
C ARG A 71 -12.29 -18.65 -15.18
N GLY A 72 -11.26 -18.57 -16.04
CA GLY A 72 -11.37 -18.02 -17.39
C GLY A 72 -11.12 -16.52 -17.52
N PHE A 73 -10.92 -15.81 -16.41
CA PHE A 73 -10.51 -14.39 -16.34
C PHE A 73 -8.99 -14.25 -16.59
N ARG A 74 -8.51 -14.81 -17.70
CA ARG A 74 -7.07 -14.92 -18.01
C ARG A 74 -6.41 -13.55 -18.17
N ARG A 75 -7.15 -12.54 -18.64
CA ARG A 75 -6.62 -11.19 -18.85
C ARG A 75 -6.33 -10.51 -17.51
N GLU A 76 -7.31 -10.50 -16.62
CA GLU A 76 -7.22 -9.97 -15.26
C GLU A 76 -6.10 -10.69 -14.49
N ALA A 77 -6.01 -12.01 -14.64
CA ALA A 77 -4.94 -12.82 -14.05
C ALA A 77 -3.55 -12.36 -14.50
N VAL A 78 -3.31 -12.24 -15.81
CA VAL A 78 -2.01 -11.84 -16.37
C VAL A 78 -1.65 -10.41 -15.98
N ILE A 79 -2.61 -9.48 -16.06
CA ILE A 79 -2.37 -8.07 -15.72
C ILE A 79 -2.06 -7.92 -14.22
N LEU A 80 -2.80 -8.61 -13.34
CA LEU A 80 -2.49 -8.67 -11.91
C LEU A 80 -1.10 -9.25 -11.67
N ALA A 81 -0.79 -10.41 -12.28
CA ALA A 81 0.51 -11.06 -12.12
C ALA A 81 1.68 -10.16 -12.57
N ALA A 82 1.52 -9.43 -13.67
CA ALA A 82 2.52 -8.49 -14.14
C ALA A 82 2.81 -7.39 -13.12
N GLY A 83 1.76 -6.79 -12.51
CA GLY A 83 1.97 -5.79 -11.48
C GLY A 83 2.54 -6.36 -10.18
N LEU A 84 2.24 -7.61 -9.81
CA LEU A 84 2.87 -8.28 -8.67
C LEU A 84 4.38 -8.50 -8.86
N ILE A 85 4.84 -8.68 -10.11
CA ILE A 85 6.28 -8.75 -10.44
C ILE A 85 6.92 -7.35 -10.36
N ILE A 86 6.23 -6.33 -10.88
CA ILE A 86 6.75 -4.95 -10.91
C ILE A 86 6.82 -4.35 -9.50
N LEU A 87 5.85 -4.66 -8.64
CA LEU A 87 5.70 -4.07 -7.31
C LEU A 87 6.98 -4.14 -6.45
N PRO A 88 7.59 -5.32 -6.19
CA PRO A 88 8.78 -5.40 -5.35
C PRO A 88 9.99 -4.76 -6.01
N LEU A 89 10.10 -4.79 -7.34
CA LEU A 89 11.19 -4.14 -8.08
C LEU A 89 11.13 -2.62 -7.95
N LEU A 90 9.94 -2.05 -8.13
CA LEU A 90 9.70 -0.63 -7.96
C LEU A 90 9.93 -0.19 -6.51
N GLN A 91 9.42 -0.98 -5.56
CA GLN A 91 9.60 -0.71 -4.13
C GLN A 91 11.08 -0.71 -3.74
N LEU A 92 11.85 -1.71 -4.18
CA LEU A 92 13.29 -1.79 -3.92
C LEU A 92 14.02 -0.62 -4.59
N GLY A 93 13.75 -0.36 -5.87
CA GLY A 93 14.39 0.73 -6.59
C GLY A 93 14.16 2.09 -5.93
N ILE A 94 12.93 2.40 -5.50
CA ILE A 94 12.65 3.65 -4.78
C ILE A 94 13.34 3.67 -3.41
N LYS A 95 13.36 2.54 -2.69
CA LYS A 95 14.03 2.44 -1.39
C LYS A 95 15.52 2.76 -1.48
N GLU A 96 16.22 2.17 -2.44
CA GLU A 96 17.65 2.40 -2.66
C GLU A 96 17.95 3.83 -3.13
N MET A 97 17.07 4.41 -3.97
CA MET A 97 17.27 5.80 -4.45
C MET A 97 16.99 6.85 -3.37
N VAL A 98 16.04 6.59 -2.46
CA VAL A 98 15.61 7.54 -1.44
C VAL A 98 16.39 7.38 -0.14
N ASP A 99 16.80 6.15 0.20
CA ASP A 99 17.62 5.76 1.36
C ASP A 99 17.26 6.48 2.67
N ARG A 100 15.95 6.70 2.88
CA ARG A 100 15.49 7.52 3.99
C ARG A 100 15.55 6.77 5.32
N PRO A 101 16.08 7.38 6.40
CA PRO A 101 16.08 6.78 7.73
C PRO A 101 14.66 6.61 8.30
N ARG A 102 14.49 5.58 9.13
CA ARG A 102 13.25 5.29 9.87
C ARG A 102 13.14 6.14 11.14
N PRO A 103 11.95 6.23 11.77
CA PRO A 103 11.85 6.68 13.15
C PRO A 103 12.76 5.84 14.07
N THR A 104 13.48 6.51 14.98
CA THR A 104 14.41 5.88 15.95
C THR A 104 14.17 6.44 17.35
N GLU A 105 14.75 5.82 18.38
CA GLU A 105 14.66 6.27 19.78
C GLU A 105 15.21 7.70 19.97
N ALA A 106 16.19 8.09 19.16
CA ALA A 106 16.72 9.45 19.12
C ALA A 106 15.74 10.49 18.53
N THR A 107 14.61 10.07 17.94
CA THR A 107 13.62 11.02 17.41
C THR A 107 12.76 11.55 18.55
N GLU A 108 12.84 12.86 18.77
CA GLU A 108 12.02 13.55 19.77
C GLU A 108 10.51 13.37 19.50
N GLY A 109 9.76 12.98 20.53
CA GLY A 109 8.30 12.82 20.49
C GLY A 109 7.79 11.48 19.93
N ILE A 110 8.67 10.54 19.61
CA ILE A 110 8.28 9.16 19.25
C ILE A 110 8.43 8.26 20.48
N VAL A 111 7.34 7.57 20.83
CA VAL A 111 7.24 6.74 22.04
C VAL A 111 7.25 5.26 21.68
N GLU A 112 6.53 4.88 20.63
CA GLU A 112 6.48 3.51 20.13
C GLU A 112 7.46 3.33 18.96
N LEU A 113 8.34 2.33 19.06
CA LEU A 113 9.34 2.03 18.04
C LEU A 113 9.44 0.53 17.81
N ARG A 114 9.35 0.13 16.55
CA ARG A 114 9.59 -1.25 16.14
C ARG A 114 11.04 -1.42 15.67
N SER A 115 11.87 -2.00 16.53
CA SER A 115 13.34 -1.99 16.50
C SER A 115 14.02 -3.03 15.58
N SER A 116 13.46 -3.37 14.41
CA SER A 116 14.01 -4.49 13.62
C SER A 116 13.93 -4.35 12.11
N PHE A 117 14.33 -3.20 11.56
CA PHE A 117 14.32 -3.01 10.11
C PHE A 117 15.65 -2.44 9.58
N ASN A 118 16.44 -3.29 8.92
CA ASN A 118 17.67 -2.91 8.20
C ASN A 118 17.38 -2.39 6.78
N SER A 119 16.19 -1.83 6.52
CA SER A 119 15.81 -1.35 5.18
C SER A 119 15.35 0.10 5.22
N PRO A 120 15.55 0.88 4.15
CA PRO A 120 15.10 2.27 4.07
C PRO A 120 13.61 2.42 4.39
N SER A 121 13.22 3.57 4.93
CA SER A 121 11.84 3.83 5.37
C SER A 121 10.89 4.06 4.19
N PHE A 122 11.27 4.92 3.24
CA PHE A 122 10.39 5.35 2.16
C PHE A 122 10.44 4.41 0.94
N PRO A 123 9.31 4.16 0.24
CA PRO A 123 7.95 4.28 0.74
C PRO A 123 7.62 3.12 1.68
N SER A 124 6.51 3.20 2.41
CA SER A 124 6.04 2.08 3.24
C SER A 124 5.66 0.88 2.37
N GLY A 125 6.34 -0.25 2.57
CA GLY A 125 6.13 -1.47 1.81
C GLY A 125 4.77 -2.10 2.04
N HIS A 126 4.34 -2.19 3.30
CA HIS A 126 3.03 -2.75 3.67
C HIS A 126 1.92 -1.95 3.01
N VAL A 127 2.01 -0.62 3.10
CA VAL A 127 1.01 0.29 2.50
C VAL A 127 1.02 0.17 0.98
N MET A 128 2.17 0.18 0.33
CA MET A 128 2.27 0.06 -1.13
C MET A 128 1.70 -1.27 -1.64
N SER A 129 2.09 -2.39 -1.02
CA SER A 129 1.60 -3.73 -1.41
C SER A 129 0.11 -3.91 -1.14
N SER A 130 -0.39 -3.42 -0.01
CA SER A 130 -1.81 -3.49 0.31
C SER A 130 -2.64 -2.58 -0.58
N THR A 131 -2.15 -1.39 -0.92
CA THR A 131 -2.79 -0.49 -1.88
C THR A 131 -3.00 -1.18 -3.23
N TYR A 132 -1.96 -1.84 -3.73
CA TYR A 132 -2.06 -2.58 -4.98
C TYR A 132 -3.04 -3.75 -4.89
N PHE A 133 -2.87 -4.63 -3.90
CA PHE A 133 -3.68 -5.86 -3.80
C PHE A 133 -5.13 -5.62 -3.39
N TYR A 134 -5.38 -4.94 -2.28
CA TYR A 134 -6.74 -4.66 -1.81
C TYR A 134 -7.45 -3.64 -2.70
N GLY A 135 -6.73 -2.71 -3.33
CA GLY A 135 -7.31 -1.84 -4.35
C GLY A 135 -7.80 -2.63 -5.57
N PHE A 136 -7.06 -3.67 -5.99
CA PHE A 136 -7.52 -4.58 -7.05
C PHE A 136 -8.73 -5.42 -6.62
N LEU A 137 -8.76 -5.90 -5.37
CA LEU A 137 -9.93 -6.61 -4.81
C LEU A 137 -11.17 -5.70 -4.77
N ALA A 138 -11.02 -4.43 -4.38
CA ALA A 138 -12.09 -3.45 -4.40
C ALA A 138 -12.61 -3.22 -5.83
N TYR A 139 -11.72 -3.19 -6.83
CA TYR A 139 -12.11 -3.17 -8.25
C TYR A 139 -12.90 -4.43 -8.64
N LEU A 140 -12.42 -5.62 -8.30
CA LEU A 140 -13.12 -6.88 -8.62
C LEU A 140 -14.51 -6.97 -7.98
N ALA A 141 -14.70 -6.39 -6.79
CA ALA A 141 -16.01 -6.34 -6.14
C ALA A 141 -17.07 -5.66 -7.03
N VAL A 142 -16.67 -4.65 -7.81
CA VAL A 142 -17.55 -3.93 -8.73
C VAL A 142 -17.56 -4.55 -10.12
N ALA A 143 -16.42 -5.06 -10.57
CA ALA A 143 -16.25 -5.57 -11.93
C ALA A 143 -16.86 -6.96 -12.15
N LEU A 144 -16.82 -7.85 -11.15
CA LEU A 144 -17.33 -9.21 -11.27
C LEU A 144 -18.83 -9.27 -10.94
N PRO A 145 -19.60 -10.18 -11.59
CA PRO A 145 -21.02 -10.39 -11.31
C PRO A 145 -21.22 -11.18 -10.00
N LEU A 146 -20.86 -10.56 -8.87
CA LEU A 146 -21.04 -11.13 -7.54
C LEU A 146 -22.44 -10.83 -7.01
N ALA A 147 -22.98 -11.76 -6.20
CA ALA A 147 -24.18 -11.47 -5.42
C ALA A 147 -23.95 -10.27 -4.47
N THR A 148 -24.98 -9.46 -4.24
CA THR A 148 -24.90 -8.21 -3.45
C THR A 148 -24.17 -8.37 -2.10
N PRO A 149 -24.44 -9.41 -1.28
CA PRO A 149 -23.72 -9.59 -0.01
C PRO A 149 -22.22 -9.84 -0.20
N GLY A 150 -21.84 -10.66 -1.19
CA GLY A 150 -20.44 -10.98 -1.49
C GLY A 150 -19.68 -9.75 -2.01
N ARG A 151 -20.32 -8.96 -2.88
CA ARG A 151 -19.78 -7.67 -3.33
C ARG A 151 -19.54 -6.70 -2.17
N ALA A 152 -20.53 -6.54 -1.30
CA ALA A 152 -20.46 -5.62 -0.17
C ALA A 152 -19.35 -6.04 0.80
N ALA A 153 -19.28 -7.33 1.15
CA ALA A 153 -18.23 -7.86 2.01
C ALA A 153 -16.84 -7.62 1.43
N LEU A 154 -16.63 -7.94 0.14
CA LEU A 154 -15.33 -7.75 -0.51
C LEU A 154 -14.90 -6.27 -0.54
N ALA A 155 -15.84 -5.37 -0.85
CA ALA A 155 -15.57 -3.93 -0.86
C ALA A 155 -15.26 -3.40 0.54
N VAL A 156 -16.07 -3.74 1.55
CA VAL A 156 -15.88 -3.28 2.94
C VAL A 156 -14.56 -3.77 3.49
N VAL A 157 -14.22 -5.05 3.34
CA VAL A 157 -12.95 -5.60 3.82
C VAL A 157 -11.77 -4.92 3.12
N SER A 158 -11.84 -4.74 1.80
CA SER A 158 -10.76 -4.11 1.04
C SER A 158 -10.52 -2.67 1.49
N TRP A 159 -11.58 -1.87 1.62
CA TRP A 159 -11.46 -0.48 2.06
C TRP A 159 -11.04 -0.38 3.53
N ALA A 160 -11.57 -1.22 4.41
CA ALA A 160 -11.17 -1.23 5.82
C ALA A 160 -9.66 -1.49 5.96
N VAL A 161 -9.13 -2.52 5.29
CA VAL A 161 -7.69 -2.80 5.32
C VAL A 161 -6.89 -1.63 4.77
N LEU A 162 -7.29 -1.06 3.62
CA LEU A 162 -6.61 0.11 3.05
C LEU A 162 -6.57 1.29 4.01
N ILE A 163 -7.68 1.59 4.69
CA ILE A 163 -7.79 2.71 5.63
C ILE A 163 -6.92 2.49 6.87
N PHE A 164 -6.87 1.27 7.41
CA PHE A 164 -6.14 1.00 8.65
C PHE A 164 -4.65 0.70 8.46
N THR A 165 -4.22 0.29 7.25
CA THR A 165 -2.81 -0.08 7.00
C THR A 165 -1.87 1.07 7.31
N GLY A 166 -2.15 2.28 6.80
CA GLY A 166 -1.32 3.46 7.01
C GLY A 166 -1.20 3.85 8.49
N PRO A 167 -2.32 4.14 9.18
CA PRO A 167 -2.32 4.47 10.60
C PRO A 167 -1.62 3.44 11.48
N ALA A 168 -1.80 2.13 11.24
CA ALA A 168 -1.10 1.09 11.98
C ALA A 168 0.44 1.20 11.86
N ASN A 169 0.94 1.54 10.67
CA ASN A 169 2.38 1.71 10.43
C ASN A 169 2.95 2.95 11.15
N VAL A 170 2.19 4.04 11.23
CA VAL A 170 2.59 5.26 11.94
C VAL A 170 2.50 5.06 13.46
N TRP A 171 1.41 4.46 13.94
CA TRP A 171 1.20 4.19 15.36
C TRP A 171 2.32 3.31 15.93
N LEU A 172 2.72 2.26 15.22
CA LEU A 172 3.86 1.40 15.62
C LEU A 172 5.25 2.08 15.50
N GLY A 173 5.31 3.33 15.04
CA GLY A 173 6.56 4.03 14.75
C GLY A 173 7.43 3.35 13.70
N ALA A 174 6.82 2.52 12.84
CA ALA A 174 7.56 1.77 11.83
C ALA A 174 7.93 2.64 10.62
N HIS A 175 7.14 3.68 10.37
CA HIS A 175 7.24 4.55 9.19
C HIS A 175 6.75 5.96 9.52
N TRP A 176 7.32 6.95 8.83
CA TRP A 176 6.81 8.32 8.85
C TRP A 176 5.45 8.41 8.13
N PRO A 177 4.57 9.35 8.51
CA PRO A 177 3.33 9.63 7.79
C PRO A 177 3.54 9.86 6.29
N SER A 178 4.61 10.55 5.89
CA SER A 178 4.98 10.73 4.48
C SER A 178 5.42 9.44 3.78
N ASP A 179 6.03 8.47 4.47
CA ASP A 179 6.32 7.15 3.88
C ASP A 179 5.03 6.38 3.57
N VAL A 180 4.04 6.52 4.44
CA VAL A 180 2.70 5.95 4.28
C VAL A 180 1.99 6.59 3.09
N LEU A 181 2.01 7.93 2.99
CA LEU A 181 1.48 8.63 1.81
C LEU A 181 2.20 8.21 0.52
N GLY A 182 3.52 8.07 0.56
CA GLY A 182 4.31 7.54 -0.55
C GLY A 182 3.89 6.11 -0.94
N GLY A 183 3.60 5.26 0.04
CA GLY A 183 3.08 3.92 -0.18
C GLY A 183 1.73 3.91 -0.91
N TYR A 184 0.77 4.71 -0.44
CA TYR A 184 -0.53 4.85 -1.11
C TYR A 184 -0.38 5.41 -2.53
N ALA A 185 0.46 6.43 -2.70
CA ALA A 185 0.66 7.10 -3.98
C ALA A 185 1.30 6.15 -5.01
N TRP A 186 2.45 5.53 -4.69
CA TRP A 186 3.12 4.58 -5.59
C TRP A 186 2.31 3.29 -5.83
N GLY A 187 1.61 2.80 -4.80
CA GLY A 187 0.69 1.66 -4.96
C GLY A 187 -0.45 1.98 -5.94
N THR A 188 -1.01 3.18 -5.86
CA THR A 188 -2.06 3.65 -6.78
C THR A 188 -1.52 3.90 -8.19
N VAL A 189 -0.31 4.47 -8.32
CA VAL A 189 0.37 4.66 -9.62
C VAL A 189 0.55 3.32 -10.33
N LEU A 190 0.86 2.25 -9.60
CA LEU A 190 0.99 0.91 -10.17
C LEU A 190 -0.38 0.26 -10.46
N LEU A 191 -1.36 0.45 -9.59
CA LEU A 191 -2.70 -0.15 -9.70
C LEU A 191 -3.57 0.47 -10.80
N LEU A 192 -3.52 1.79 -10.97
CA LEU A 192 -4.47 2.48 -11.87
C LEU A 192 -4.35 2.01 -13.33
N PRO A 193 -3.15 1.84 -13.93
CA PRO A 193 -3.02 1.26 -15.27
C PRO A 193 -3.57 -0.17 -15.36
N VAL A 194 -3.41 -0.98 -14.30
CA VAL A 194 -3.95 -2.34 -14.23
C VAL A 194 -5.47 -2.33 -14.31
N ILE A 195 -6.13 -1.50 -13.50
CA ILE A 195 -7.60 -1.35 -13.54
C ILE A 195 -8.07 -0.86 -14.92
N LEU A 196 -7.41 0.17 -15.47
CA LEU A 196 -7.79 0.73 -16.77
C LEU A 196 -7.59 -0.28 -17.91
N ALA A 197 -6.56 -1.11 -17.85
CA ALA A 197 -6.34 -2.19 -18.81
C ALA A 197 -7.44 -3.25 -18.72
N CYS A 198 -7.85 -3.65 -17.50
CA CYS A 198 -8.98 -4.56 -17.32
C CYS A 198 -10.29 -3.96 -17.86
N GLN A 199 -10.56 -2.68 -17.64
CA GLN A 199 -11.79 -2.02 -18.11
C GLN A 199 -11.82 -1.82 -19.64
N ARG A 200 -10.71 -1.42 -20.26
CA ARG A 200 -10.64 -1.10 -21.70
C ARG A 200 -10.83 -2.33 -22.58
N PHE A 201 -10.42 -3.50 -22.09
CA PHE A 201 -10.44 -4.75 -22.85
C PHE A 201 -11.37 -5.80 -22.26
N GLY A 202 -12.05 -5.50 -21.15
CA GLY A 202 -13.14 -6.31 -20.62
C GLY A 202 -14.34 -6.20 -21.54
N ARG A 203 -14.78 -7.34 -22.11
CA ARG A 203 -16.17 -7.43 -22.57
C ARG A 203 -17.02 -7.15 -21.33
N HIS A 204 -18.02 -6.27 -21.45
CA HIS A 204 -19.03 -6.11 -20.40
C HIS A 204 -19.41 -7.51 -19.90
N LEU A 205 -19.01 -7.81 -18.65
CA LEU A 205 -19.27 -9.08 -17.98
C LEU A 205 -20.77 -9.24 -17.78
#